data_AF-A0A4Z0GJE3-F1
#
_entry.id   AF-A0A4Z0GJE3-F1
#
_cell.length_a   1.000
_cell.length_b   1.000
_cell.length_c   1.000
_cell.angle_alpha   90.00
_cell.angle_beta   90.00
_cell.angle_gamma   90.00
#
_symmetry.space_group_name_H-M   'P 1'
#
loop_
_entity.id
_entity.type
_entity.pdbx_description
1 polymer ?
#
loop_
_entity_poly.entity_id
_entity_poly.type
_entity_poly.pdbx_seq_one_letter_code
_entity_poly.pdbx_strand_id
1 'polypeptide(L)'
;MMAIRYLPVKMTVLAFIYFLAVDVSSTLTAPKWAGNSLFDYVANVQWGGSMSVEVLLLGILPFFALVLPQLTDRFENHLMVVRIRDKGKVLNQLVVLSVCFAALLTLITAATGIIVSLLATGHLVNLWGSREGTIYFLLENKAYFPLYISHVTSLKIWIYLLSTRFMAILFIAVFILFLKIVLKKNVYVFFLSLLIFAGEGLISERFPLLLERVRITLDTWLSTTDQLFQVIYFLLGVTIFYFLSVRFYKYKEFYH
;
A
#
# COMPACT_ATOMS: atom_id res chain seq x y z
N MET A 1 -10.03 -19.17 -14.01
CA MET A 1 -9.52 -17.78 -14.04
C MET A 1 -9.88 -17.12 -15.37
N MET A 2 -11.01 -16.40 -15.45
CA MET A 2 -11.42 -15.65 -16.66
C MET A 2 -10.90 -14.20 -16.63
N ALA A 3 -10.39 -13.75 -15.48
CA ALA A 3 -10.09 -12.36 -15.16
C ALA A 3 -8.91 -11.73 -15.91
N ILE A 4 -7.83 -12.48 -16.12
CA ILE A 4 -6.59 -11.96 -16.73
C ILE A 4 -6.82 -11.51 -18.18
N ARG A 5 -7.73 -12.17 -18.91
CA ARG A 5 -8.04 -11.84 -20.32
C ARG A 5 -8.64 -10.44 -20.50
N TYR A 6 -9.24 -9.87 -19.46
CA TYR A 6 -9.91 -8.56 -19.54
C TYR A 6 -9.04 -7.41 -19.00
N LEU A 7 -7.81 -7.68 -18.57
CA LEU A 7 -6.92 -6.65 -18.07
C LEU A 7 -6.68 -5.55 -19.13
N PRO A 8 -6.81 -4.26 -18.81
CA PRO A 8 -6.38 -3.18 -19.71
C PRO A 8 -4.85 -3.16 -19.80
N VAL A 9 -4.28 -4.06 -20.62
CA VAL A 9 -2.82 -4.33 -20.70
C VAL A 9 -2.02 -3.04 -20.85
N LYS A 10 -2.36 -2.19 -21.84
CA LYS A 10 -1.64 -0.93 -22.08
C LYS A 10 -1.64 -0.01 -20.85
N MET A 11 -2.81 0.24 -20.26
CA MET A 11 -2.92 1.13 -19.09
C MET A 11 -2.26 0.50 -17.85
N THR A 12 -2.40 -0.81 -17.68
CA THR A 12 -1.79 -1.53 -16.54
C THR A 12 -0.27 -1.49 -16.62
N VAL A 13 0.29 -1.70 -17.81
CA VAL A 13 1.74 -1.60 -18.04
C VAL A 13 2.24 -0.16 -17.81
N LEU A 14 1.54 0.85 -18.32
CA LEU A 14 1.90 2.26 -18.09
C LEU A 14 1.84 2.62 -16.60
N ALA A 15 0.75 2.26 -15.92
CA ALA A 15 0.59 2.48 -14.48
C ALA A 15 1.66 1.74 -13.67
N PHE A 16 2.04 0.54 -14.11
CA PHE A 16 3.09 -0.26 -13.46
C PHE A 16 4.48 0.36 -13.64
N ILE A 17 4.82 0.82 -14.85
CA ILE A 17 6.07 1.54 -15.12
C ILE A 17 6.14 2.82 -14.27
N TYR A 18 5.04 3.58 -14.23
CA TYR A 18 4.95 4.78 -13.40
C TYR A 18 5.14 4.45 -11.91
N PHE A 19 4.46 3.42 -11.40
CA PHE A 19 4.64 2.94 -10.03
C PHE A 19 6.10 2.58 -9.74
N LEU A 20 6.76 1.81 -10.61
CA LEU A 20 8.16 1.45 -10.45
C LEU A 20 9.09 2.67 -10.43
N ALA A 21 8.82 3.68 -11.27
CA ALA A 21 9.59 4.92 -11.29
C ALA A 21 9.48 5.67 -9.95
N VAL A 22 8.28 5.76 -9.38
CA VAL A 22 8.05 6.37 -8.06
C VAL A 22 8.75 5.58 -6.97
N ASP A 23 8.62 4.26 -6.97
CA ASP A 23 9.22 3.36 -5.97
C ASP A 23 10.75 3.45 -5.95
N VAL A 24 11.38 3.39 -7.13
CA VAL A 24 12.83 3.56 -7.27
C VAL A 24 13.25 4.98 -6.86
N SER A 25 12.51 6.01 -7.28
CA SER A 25 12.81 7.40 -6.90
C SER A 25 12.77 7.60 -5.38
N SER A 26 11.71 7.15 -4.71
CA SER A 26 11.54 7.22 -3.25
C SER A 26 12.66 6.50 -2.51
N THR A 27 13.13 5.38 -3.04
CA THR A 27 14.23 4.61 -2.46
C THR A 27 15.57 5.32 -2.63
N LEU A 28 15.79 5.98 -3.77
CA LEU A 28 17.03 6.72 -4.04
C LEU A 28 17.13 8.02 -3.23
N THR A 29 16.00 8.67 -2.94
CA THR A 29 15.94 9.90 -2.15
C THR A 29 15.92 9.67 -0.64
N ALA A 30 15.88 8.41 -0.19
CA ALA A 30 15.87 8.08 1.24
C ALA A 30 17.14 8.62 1.94
N PRO A 31 17.01 9.34 3.07
CA PRO A 31 18.14 9.89 3.80
C PRO A 31 19.00 8.76 4.36
N LYS A 32 20.29 8.80 4.01
CA LYS A 32 21.27 7.78 4.37
C LYS A 32 22.03 8.25 5.61
N TRP A 33 21.88 7.52 6.71
CA TRP A 33 22.66 7.73 7.92
C TRP A 33 23.84 6.75 7.96
N ALA A 34 24.77 6.94 8.89
CA ALA A 34 25.95 6.07 8.98
C ALA A 34 25.54 4.59 9.08
N GLY A 35 26.32 3.71 8.43
CA GLY A 35 26.09 2.27 8.36
C GLY A 35 25.35 1.76 7.12
N ASN A 36 24.43 2.55 6.52
CA ASN A 36 23.55 2.11 5.42
C ASN A 36 22.94 0.71 5.64
N SER A 37 21.94 0.62 6.51
CA SER A 37 21.21 -0.62 6.80
C SER A 37 20.30 -1.02 5.63
N LEU A 38 20.08 -2.33 5.45
CA LEU A 38 19.05 -2.87 4.54
C LEU A 38 17.70 -2.14 4.68
N PHE A 39 17.25 -1.97 5.91
CA PHE A 39 15.93 -1.41 6.18
C PHE A 39 15.84 0.11 6.00
N ASP A 40 16.96 0.81 5.87
CA ASP A 40 16.95 2.24 5.51
C ASP A 40 16.46 2.46 4.06
N TYR A 41 16.67 1.47 3.20
CA TYR A 41 16.16 1.46 1.82
C TYR A 41 14.73 0.95 1.73
N VAL A 42 14.32 0.05 2.63
CA VAL A 42 12.97 -0.55 2.61
C VAL A 42 11.96 0.37 3.30
N ALA A 43 12.21 0.78 4.54
CA ALA A 43 11.28 1.55 5.35
C ALA A 43 12.03 2.54 6.23
N ASN A 44 12.52 3.62 5.62
CA ASN A 44 13.24 4.65 6.34
C ASN A 44 12.32 5.28 7.41
N VAL A 45 12.82 5.36 8.65
CA VAL A 45 12.05 5.84 9.81
C VAL A 45 11.75 7.35 9.71
N GLN A 46 12.50 8.09 8.90
CA GLN A 46 12.24 9.52 8.68
C GLN A 46 11.31 9.74 7.49
N TRP A 47 11.79 9.40 6.29
CA TRP A 47 11.13 9.69 5.00
C TRP A 47 11.77 8.87 3.87
N GLY A 48 11.04 8.55 2.79
CA GLY A 48 11.58 7.73 1.70
C GLY A 48 11.71 6.23 1.99
N GLY A 49 12.23 5.50 1.00
CA GLY A 49 12.29 4.04 0.97
C GLY A 49 11.21 3.40 0.10
N SER A 50 11.36 2.13 -0.22
CA SER A 50 10.46 1.42 -1.16
C SER A 50 9.07 1.12 -0.58
N MET A 51 8.98 1.00 0.74
CA MET A 51 7.74 0.86 1.49
C MET A 51 7.36 2.15 2.22
N SER A 52 7.72 3.31 1.69
CA SER A 52 7.36 4.60 2.29
C SER A 52 5.88 4.95 2.07
N VAL A 53 5.40 5.96 2.80
CA VAL A 53 4.06 6.53 2.57
C VAL A 53 3.99 7.22 1.20
N GLU A 54 5.10 7.75 0.68
CA GLU A 54 5.16 8.36 -0.65
C GLU A 54 4.88 7.33 -1.74
N VAL A 55 5.46 6.13 -1.66
CA VAL A 55 5.21 5.07 -2.64
C VAL A 55 3.73 4.66 -2.63
N LEU A 56 3.11 4.65 -1.45
CA LEU A 56 1.67 4.38 -1.32
C LEU A 56 0.81 5.47 -1.96
N LEU A 57 1.11 6.74 -1.70
CA LEU A 57 0.33 7.89 -2.16
C LEU A 57 0.56 8.23 -3.64
N LEU A 58 1.81 8.26 -4.08
CA LEU A 58 2.22 8.74 -5.39
C LEU A 58 2.37 7.61 -6.40
N GLY A 59 2.59 6.38 -5.95
CA GLY A 59 2.72 5.20 -6.81
C GLY A 59 1.47 4.32 -6.82
N ILE A 60 1.17 3.70 -5.68
CA ILE A 60 0.17 2.63 -5.56
C ILE A 60 -1.26 3.17 -5.69
N LEU A 61 -1.57 4.31 -5.09
CA LEU A 61 -2.90 4.91 -5.18
C LEU A 61 -3.25 5.28 -6.64
N PRO A 62 -2.42 6.03 -7.41
CA PRO A 62 -2.66 6.27 -8.83
C PRO A 62 -2.75 4.98 -9.66
N PHE A 63 -1.92 3.97 -9.35
CA PHE A 63 -1.98 2.67 -10.01
C PHE A 63 -3.39 2.06 -9.88
N PHE A 64 -3.90 1.95 -8.66
CA PHE A 64 -5.23 1.38 -8.44
C PHE A 64 -6.35 2.27 -9.00
N ALA A 65 -6.23 3.60 -8.87
CA ALA A 65 -7.22 4.55 -9.34
C ALA A 65 -7.38 4.55 -10.87
N LEU A 66 -6.33 4.15 -11.60
CA LEU A 66 -6.38 3.97 -13.05
C LEU A 66 -6.81 2.56 -13.46
N VAL A 67 -6.25 1.53 -12.81
CA VAL A 67 -6.41 0.13 -13.25
C VAL A 67 -7.75 -0.46 -12.79
N LEU A 68 -8.13 -0.32 -11.51
CA LEU A 68 -9.33 -0.98 -10.98
C LEU A 68 -10.63 -0.47 -11.61
N PRO A 69 -10.87 0.85 -11.75
CA PRO A 69 -12.09 1.35 -12.38
C PRO A 69 -12.29 0.87 -13.82
N GLN A 70 -11.23 0.86 -14.63
CA GLN A 70 -11.26 0.34 -16.00
C GLN A 70 -11.50 -1.16 -16.05
N LEU A 71 -10.91 -1.89 -15.10
CA LEU A 71 -11.10 -3.32 -15.00
C LEU A 71 -12.55 -3.64 -14.60
N THR A 72 -13.12 -2.90 -13.65
CA THR A 72 -14.55 -2.99 -13.32
C THR A 72 -15.42 -2.77 -14.55
N ASP A 73 -15.18 -1.71 -15.34
CA ASP A 73 -15.96 -1.46 -16.57
C ASP A 73 -15.94 -2.63 -17.55
N ARG A 74 -14.78 -3.28 -17.72
CA ARG A 74 -14.64 -4.40 -18.64
C ARG A 74 -15.35 -5.66 -18.16
N PHE A 75 -15.40 -5.89 -16.85
CA PHE A 75 -16.16 -7.00 -16.27
C PHE A 75 -17.66 -6.73 -16.23
N GLU A 76 -18.05 -5.46 -16.17
CA GLU A 76 -19.45 -5.03 -16.19
C GLU A 76 -20.03 -4.89 -17.61
N ASN A 77 -19.21 -5.05 -18.66
CA ASN A 77 -19.70 -5.05 -20.05
C ASN A 77 -20.80 -6.11 -20.27
N HIS A 78 -21.83 -5.72 -21.03
CA HIS A 78 -23.09 -6.44 -21.22
C HIS A 78 -22.93 -7.94 -21.58
N LEU A 79 -21.90 -8.30 -22.36
CA LEU A 79 -21.59 -9.69 -22.72
C LEU A 79 -21.17 -10.55 -21.52
N MET A 80 -20.49 -9.98 -20.53
CA MET A 80 -20.02 -10.71 -19.35
C MET A 80 -21.12 -10.84 -18.29
N VAL A 81 -21.91 -9.78 -18.09
CA VAL A 81 -23.03 -9.77 -17.11
C VAL A 81 -24.12 -10.75 -17.53
N VAL A 82 -24.47 -10.82 -18.82
CA VAL A 82 -25.42 -11.81 -19.36
C VAL A 82 -24.88 -13.24 -19.21
N ARG A 83 -23.55 -13.43 -19.33
CA ARG A 83 -22.91 -14.75 -19.24
C ARG A 83 -22.73 -15.27 -17.82
N ILE A 84 -22.49 -14.38 -16.85
CA ILE A 84 -22.21 -14.77 -15.46
C ILE A 84 -23.51 -14.94 -14.64
N ARG A 85 -24.64 -14.35 -15.04
CA ARG A 85 -25.97 -14.41 -14.37
C ARG A 85 -26.02 -14.00 -12.89
N ASP A 86 -24.86 -13.83 -12.23
CA ASP A 86 -24.72 -13.56 -10.80
C ASP A 86 -23.75 -12.39 -10.57
N LYS A 87 -24.34 -11.25 -10.20
CA LYS A 87 -23.64 -10.00 -9.88
C LYS A 87 -22.61 -10.20 -8.76
N GLY A 88 -22.92 -11.03 -7.75
CA GLY A 88 -22.03 -11.27 -6.61
C GLY A 88 -20.72 -11.94 -7.02
N LYS A 89 -20.77 -12.84 -8.01
CA LYS A 89 -19.56 -13.50 -8.53
C LYS A 89 -18.61 -12.53 -9.23
N VAL A 90 -19.13 -11.52 -9.92
CA VAL A 90 -18.30 -10.49 -10.57
C VAL A 90 -17.57 -9.66 -9.52
N LEU A 91 -18.28 -9.19 -8.50
CA LEU A 91 -17.68 -8.43 -7.40
C LEU A 91 -16.60 -9.25 -6.68
N ASN A 92 -16.89 -10.53 -6.36
CA ASN A 92 -15.91 -11.40 -5.70
C ASN A 92 -14.65 -11.60 -6.57
N GLN A 93 -14.78 -11.69 -7.89
CA GLN A 93 -13.61 -11.77 -8.78
C GLN A 93 -12.77 -10.48 -8.75
N LEU A 94 -13.42 -9.30 -8.71
CA LEU A 94 -12.74 -8.01 -8.60
C LEU A 94 -12.01 -7.87 -7.26
N VAL A 95 -12.62 -8.34 -6.17
CA VAL A 95 -11.99 -8.34 -4.83
C VAL A 95 -10.81 -9.30 -4.79
N VAL A 96 -10.95 -10.52 -5.30
CA VAL A 96 -9.83 -11.48 -5.39
C VAL A 96 -8.68 -10.92 -6.22
N LEU A 97 -8.97 -10.27 -7.35
CA LEU A 97 -7.95 -9.61 -8.15
C LEU A 97 -7.25 -8.47 -7.39
N SER A 98 -8.00 -7.70 -6.60
CA SER A 98 -7.46 -6.63 -5.76
C SER A 98 -6.52 -7.18 -4.69
N VAL A 99 -6.87 -8.32 -4.07
CA VAL A 99 -5.98 -9.05 -3.16
C VAL A 99 -4.70 -9.51 -3.86
N CYS A 100 -4.81 -10.09 -5.07
CA CYS A 100 -3.65 -10.50 -5.85
C CYS A 100 -2.74 -9.32 -6.21
N PHE A 101 -3.31 -8.20 -6.67
CA PHE A 101 -2.52 -6.99 -6.96
C PHE A 101 -1.88 -6.42 -5.71
N ALA A 102 -2.59 -6.39 -4.58
CA ALA A 102 -2.04 -5.90 -3.33
C ALA A 102 -0.84 -6.74 -2.88
N ALA A 103 -0.95 -8.07 -2.95
CA ALA A 103 0.16 -8.98 -2.65
C ALA A 103 1.34 -8.75 -3.60
N LEU A 104 1.08 -8.65 -4.91
CA LEU A 104 2.11 -8.44 -5.92
C LEU A 104 2.86 -7.12 -5.69
N LEU A 105 2.16 -6.00 -5.50
CA LEU A 105 2.78 -4.70 -5.26
C LEU A 105 3.57 -4.66 -3.94
N THR A 106 3.07 -5.34 -2.89
CA THR A 106 3.81 -5.47 -1.62
C THR A 106 5.12 -6.23 -1.81
N LEU A 107 5.10 -7.32 -2.58
CA LEU A 107 6.32 -8.08 -2.87
C LEU A 107 7.29 -7.29 -3.75
N ILE A 108 6.79 -6.51 -4.71
CA ILE A 108 7.65 -5.67 -5.56
C ILE A 108 8.33 -4.58 -4.74
N THR A 109 7.59 -3.85 -3.90
CA THR A 109 8.17 -2.83 -3.00
C THR A 109 9.19 -3.45 -2.04
N ALA A 110 8.99 -4.68 -1.58
CA ALA A 110 10.01 -5.40 -0.81
C ALA A 110 11.27 -5.70 -1.64
N ALA A 111 11.07 -6.23 -2.85
CA ALA A 111 12.14 -6.61 -3.74
C ALA A 111 12.97 -5.41 -4.20
N THR A 112 12.34 -4.28 -4.55
CA THR A 112 13.05 -3.05 -4.94
C THR A 112 13.91 -2.52 -3.81
N GLY A 113 13.41 -2.47 -2.57
CA GLY A 113 14.21 -2.06 -1.41
C GLY A 113 15.43 -2.96 -1.18
N ILE A 114 15.27 -4.29 -1.31
CA ILE A 114 16.36 -5.26 -1.21
C ILE A 114 17.39 -5.07 -2.33
N ILE A 115 16.94 -4.95 -3.58
CA ILE A 115 17.80 -4.81 -4.76
C ILE A 115 18.59 -3.50 -4.68
N VAL A 116 17.92 -2.38 -4.37
CA VAL A 116 18.59 -1.08 -4.25
C VAL A 116 19.56 -1.08 -3.09
N SER A 117 19.22 -1.68 -1.95
CA SER A 117 20.17 -1.87 -0.84
C SER A 117 21.39 -2.66 -1.30
N LEU A 118 21.22 -3.80 -1.97
CA LEU A 118 22.33 -4.63 -2.44
C LEU A 118 23.25 -3.87 -3.40
N LEU A 119 22.68 -3.09 -4.32
CA LEU A 119 23.44 -2.27 -5.27
C LEU A 119 24.17 -1.12 -4.59
N ALA A 120 23.59 -0.52 -3.55
CA ALA A 120 24.14 0.66 -2.89
C ALA A 120 25.21 0.31 -1.84
N THR A 121 25.07 -0.80 -1.13
CA THR A 121 25.95 -1.16 0.00
C THR A 121 26.80 -2.40 -0.26
N GLY A 122 26.45 -3.22 -1.25
CA GLY A 122 27.08 -4.51 -1.50
C GLY A 122 26.74 -5.59 -0.47
N HIS A 123 25.89 -5.29 0.53
CA HIS A 123 25.54 -6.23 1.60
C HIS A 123 24.09 -6.11 2.09
N LEU A 124 23.48 -7.24 2.44
CA LEU A 124 22.10 -7.31 2.95
C LEU A 124 22.05 -7.45 4.47
N VAL A 125 22.75 -6.55 5.17
CA VAL A 125 22.84 -6.58 6.64
C VAL A 125 21.86 -5.59 7.24
N ASN A 126 21.11 -6.07 8.24
CA ASN A 126 20.32 -5.22 9.10
C ASN A 126 21.21 -4.66 10.21
N LEU A 127 21.45 -3.35 10.17
CA LEU A 127 22.24 -2.62 11.16
C LEU A 127 21.38 -1.87 12.17
N TRP A 128 20.04 -1.90 12.06
CA TRP A 128 19.15 -1.16 12.97
C TRP A 128 19.33 -1.55 14.45
N GLY A 129 19.76 -2.78 14.73
CA GLY A 129 20.08 -3.25 16.09
C GLY A 129 21.51 -2.96 16.55
N SER A 130 22.34 -2.32 15.73
CA SER A 130 23.72 -1.96 16.06
C SER A 130 23.87 -0.45 16.32
N ARG A 131 24.97 -0.07 17.00
CA ARG A 131 25.31 1.34 17.23
C ARG A 131 25.67 2.09 15.93
N GLU A 132 25.92 1.34 14.87
CA GLU A 132 26.19 1.87 13.54
C GLU A 132 24.91 2.04 12.72
N GLY A 133 23.73 1.68 13.25
CA GLY A 133 22.46 1.80 12.54
C GLY A 133 21.74 3.11 12.76
N THR A 134 20.89 3.47 11.80
CA THR A 134 20.05 4.67 11.80
C THR A 134 19.26 4.87 13.10
N ILE A 135 18.69 3.81 13.68
CA ILE A 135 17.92 3.92 14.94
C ILE A 135 18.79 4.42 16.10
N TYR A 136 20.05 3.95 16.20
CA TYR A 136 20.96 4.46 17.23
C TYR A 136 21.19 5.96 17.06
N PHE A 137 21.36 6.45 15.82
CA PHE A 137 21.60 7.87 15.56
C PHE A 137 20.37 8.75 15.84
N LEU A 138 19.18 8.27 15.49
CA LEU A 138 17.93 9.01 15.68
C LEU A 138 17.48 9.13 17.15
N LEU A 139 17.95 8.25 18.03
CA LEU A 139 17.60 8.31 19.45
C LEU A 139 18.23 9.52 20.15
N GLU A 140 17.41 10.37 20.79
CA GLU A 140 17.91 11.48 21.60
C GLU A 140 18.72 10.98 22.81
N ASN A 141 18.20 9.97 23.51
CA ASN A 141 18.86 9.35 24.65
C ASN A 141 19.35 7.93 24.33
N LYS A 142 20.67 7.80 24.12
CA LYS A 142 21.33 6.53 23.76
C LYS A 142 21.24 5.46 24.86
N ALA A 143 20.96 5.83 26.11
CA ALA A 143 20.81 4.87 27.21
C ALA A 143 19.62 3.92 27.02
N TYR A 144 18.61 4.34 26.27
CA TYR A 144 17.46 3.49 25.96
C TYR A 144 17.69 2.52 24.80
N PHE A 145 18.78 2.67 24.02
CA PHE A 145 19.04 1.84 22.84
C PHE A 145 18.96 0.32 23.09
N PRO A 146 19.44 -0.24 24.22
CA PRO A 146 19.30 -1.67 24.51
C PRO A 146 17.85 -2.17 24.48
N LEU A 147 16.87 -1.32 24.80
CA LEU A 147 15.45 -1.66 24.73
C LEU A 147 14.96 -1.86 23.27
N TYR A 148 15.60 -1.21 22.30
CA TYR A 148 15.20 -1.24 20.89
C TYR A 148 15.69 -2.51 20.17
N ILE A 149 16.83 -3.06 20.57
CA ILE A 149 17.53 -4.15 19.86
C ILE A 149 16.62 -5.37 19.64
N SER A 150 15.80 -5.73 20.63
CA SER A 150 14.90 -6.89 20.57
C SER A 150 13.70 -6.69 19.63
N HIS A 151 13.38 -5.44 19.28
CA HIS A 151 12.26 -5.06 18.40
C HIS A 151 12.69 -4.86 16.94
N VAL A 152 13.99 -4.76 16.67
CA VAL A 152 14.55 -4.46 15.35
C VAL A 152 15.29 -5.67 14.76
N THR A 153 14.88 -6.88 15.15
CA THR A 153 15.37 -8.10 14.51
C THR A 153 14.77 -8.24 13.11
N SER A 154 15.56 -8.70 12.14
CA SER A 154 15.17 -8.69 10.72
C SER A 154 13.85 -9.40 10.45
N LEU A 155 13.60 -10.52 11.12
CA LEU A 155 12.35 -11.28 10.96
C LEU A 155 11.14 -10.51 11.48
N LYS A 156 11.24 -9.84 12.63
CA LYS A 156 10.15 -9.02 13.18
C LYS A 156 9.85 -7.83 12.28
N ILE A 157 10.91 -7.15 11.81
CA ILE A 157 10.80 -6.01 10.88
C ILE A 157 10.06 -6.46 9.61
N TRP A 158 10.48 -7.56 8.98
CA TRP A 158 9.86 -8.05 7.75
C TRP A 158 8.39 -8.44 7.94
N ILE A 159 8.04 -9.18 9.00
CA ILE A 159 6.66 -9.57 9.26
C ILE A 159 5.79 -8.33 9.43
N TYR A 160 6.24 -7.35 10.21
CA TYR A 160 5.49 -6.12 10.43
C TYR A 160 5.34 -5.30 9.14
N LEU A 161 6.43 -5.08 8.40
CA LEU A 161 6.38 -4.31 7.15
C LEU A 161 5.50 -4.97 6.10
N LEU A 162 5.68 -6.27 5.85
CA LEU A 162 4.89 -6.99 4.85
C LEU A 162 3.40 -7.01 5.22
N SER A 163 3.06 -7.29 6.49
CA SER A 163 1.67 -7.35 6.93
C SER A 163 0.99 -5.98 6.87
N THR A 164 1.60 -4.93 7.42
CA THR A 164 1.03 -3.58 7.42
C THR A 164 0.90 -3.01 6.02
N ARG A 165 1.93 -3.18 5.18
CA ARG A 165 1.90 -2.67 3.80
C ARG A 165 0.90 -3.43 2.95
N PHE A 166 0.84 -4.75 3.04
CA PHE A 166 -0.19 -5.53 2.37
C PHE A 166 -1.60 -5.06 2.76
N MET A 167 -1.86 -4.88 4.06
CA MET A 167 -3.17 -4.43 4.55
C MET A 167 -3.51 -3.01 4.08
N ALA A 168 -2.57 -2.07 4.10
CA ALA A 168 -2.79 -0.71 3.63
C ALA A 168 -3.04 -0.66 2.12
N ILE A 169 -2.29 -1.43 1.33
CA ILE A 169 -2.46 -1.53 -0.13
C ILE A 169 -3.80 -2.16 -0.47
N LEU A 170 -4.19 -3.23 0.24
CA LEU A 170 -5.50 -3.87 0.08
C LEU A 170 -6.64 -2.91 0.45
N PHE A 171 -6.47 -2.16 1.53
CA PHE A 171 -7.42 -1.13 1.95
C PHE A 171 -7.66 -0.09 0.84
N ILE A 172 -6.59 0.46 0.25
CA ILE A 172 -6.68 1.39 -0.90
C ILE A 172 -7.43 0.74 -2.07
N ALA A 173 -7.09 -0.51 -2.41
CA ALA A 173 -7.70 -1.22 -3.53
C ALA A 173 -9.22 -1.42 -3.34
N VAL A 174 -9.64 -1.91 -2.17
CA VAL A 174 -11.06 -2.13 -1.85
C VAL A 174 -11.82 -0.81 -1.75
N PHE A 175 -11.18 0.25 -1.22
CA PHE A 175 -11.75 1.58 -1.21
C PHE A 175 -11.99 2.13 -2.62
N ILE A 176 -11.04 1.97 -3.54
CA ILE A 176 -11.20 2.40 -4.93
C ILE A 176 -12.31 1.61 -5.63
N LEU A 177 -12.41 0.29 -5.37
CA LEU A 177 -13.56 -0.50 -5.85
C LEU A 177 -14.88 0.06 -5.33
N PHE A 178 -14.96 0.35 -4.03
CA PHE A 178 -16.15 0.96 -3.42
C PHE A 178 -16.51 2.28 -4.11
N LEU A 179 -15.54 3.19 -4.30
CA LEU A 179 -15.76 4.46 -5.00
C LEU A 179 -16.25 4.24 -6.43
N LYS A 180 -15.69 3.26 -7.16
CA LYS A 180 -16.14 2.92 -8.52
C LYS A 180 -17.60 2.46 -8.54
N ILE A 181 -18.02 1.69 -7.55
CA ILE A 181 -19.41 1.21 -7.45
C ILE A 181 -20.37 2.38 -7.23
N VAL A 182 -20.00 3.34 -6.37
CA VAL A 182 -20.85 4.49 -6.02
C VAL A 182 -20.87 5.55 -7.11
N LEU A 183 -19.69 5.99 -7.59
CA LEU A 183 -19.56 7.14 -8.49
C LEU A 183 -19.78 6.79 -9.96
N LYS A 184 -19.64 5.52 -10.34
CA LYS A 184 -19.77 4.97 -11.70
C LYS A 184 -18.76 5.50 -12.73
N LYS A 185 -18.30 6.76 -12.68
CA LYS A 185 -17.37 7.38 -13.64
C LYS A 185 -15.92 7.31 -13.16
N ASN A 186 -15.01 6.82 -14.01
CA ASN A 186 -13.59 6.63 -13.67
C ASN A 186 -12.88 7.92 -13.28
N VAL A 187 -13.21 9.02 -13.95
CA VAL A 187 -12.63 10.35 -13.68
C VAL A 187 -12.91 10.79 -12.24
N TYR A 188 -14.15 10.61 -11.77
CA TYR A 188 -14.53 10.95 -10.40
C TYR A 188 -13.86 10.06 -9.36
N VAL A 189 -13.71 8.75 -9.66
CA VAL A 189 -12.98 7.84 -8.77
C VAL A 189 -11.53 8.28 -8.61
N PHE A 190 -10.87 8.62 -9.73
CA PHE A 190 -9.48 9.06 -9.72
C PHE A 190 -9.29 10.32 -8.87
N PHE A 191 -9.98 11.41 -9.22
CA PHE A 191 -9.81 12.68 -8.51
C PHE A 191 -10.29 12.64 -7.05
N LEU A 192 -11.39 11.93 -6.75
CA LEU A 192 -11.87 11.83 -5.37
C LEU A 192 -10.93 10.98 -4.52
N SER A 193 -10.39 9.88 -5.05
CA SER A 193 -9.41 9.07 -4.33
C SER A 193 -8.15 9.89 -4.00
N LEU A 194 -7.65 10.67 -4.95
CA LEU A 194 -6.52 11.57 -4.72
C LEU A 194 -6.87 12.64 -3.70
N LEU A 195 -8.04 13.27 -3.78
CA LEU A 195 -8.44 14.31 -2.84
C LEU A 195 -8.57 13.77 -1.41
N ILE A 196 -9.15 12.58 -1.22
CA ILE A 196 -9.33 11.99 0.11
C ILE A 196 -7.98 11.59 0.71
N PHE A 197 -7.13 10.90 -0.06
CA PHE A 197 -5.86 10.39 0.47
C PHE A 197 -4.73 11.42 0.49
N ALA A 198 -4.62 12.30 -0.51
CA ALA A 198 -3.61 13.35 -0.55
C ALA A 198 -4.05 14.60 0.23
N GLY A 199 -5.35 14.89 0.30
CA GLY A 199 -5.89 16.01 1.08
C GLY A 199 -5.68 15.83 2.59
N GLU A 200 -5.69 14.59 3.09
CA GLU A 200 -5.32 14.31 4.49
C GLU A 200 -3.89 14.75 4.81
N GLY A 201 -2.93 14.53 3.89
CA GLY A 201 -1.54 14.95 4.09
C GLY A 201 -1.33 16.46 4.11
N LEU A 202 -2.32 17.25 3.67
CA LEU A 202 -2.25 18.71 3.59
C LEU A 202 -3.11 19.42 4.65
N ILE A 203 -4.17 18.80 5.18
CA ILE A 203 -5.25 19.52 5.85
C ILE A 203 -5.39 19.21 7.35
N SER A 204 -4.85 18.12 7.92
CA SER A 204 -5.08 17.88 9.36
C SER A 204 -4.10 16.92 10.04
N GLU A 205 -3.21 17.47 10.87
CA GLU A 205 -2.49 16.74 11.94
C GLU A 205 -3.42 16.27 13.08
N ARG A 206 -4.70 16.67 13.08
CA ARG A 206 -5.61 16.50 14.24
C ARG A 206 -6.58 15.32 14.11
N PHE A 207 -6.81 14.81 12.90
CA PHE A 207 -7.67 13.65 12.66
C PHE A 207 -7.10 12.77 11.54
N PRO A 208 -6.06 11.98 11.81
CA PRO A 208 -5.49 11.03 10.87
C PRO A 208 -6.48 9.90 10.60
N LEU A 209 -7.30 10.05 9.55
CA LEU A 209 -8.37 9.10 9.25
C LEU A 209 -7.92 7.95 8.35
N LEU A 210 -6.94 8.06 7.46
CA LEU A 210 -6.65 6.96 6.52
C LEU A 210 -5.17 6.61 6.39
N LEU A 211 -4.29 7.55 6.02
CA LEU A 211 -2.91 7.22 5.65
C LEU A 211 -1.84 7.67 6.64
N GLU A 212 -2.12 8.63 7.51
CA GLU A 212 -1.12 9.05 8.52
C GLU A 212 -0.80 7.92 9.51
N ARG A 213 -1.76 7.03 9.77
CA ARG A 213 -1.58 5.80 10.56
C ARG A 213 -0.67 4.76 9.89
N VAL A 214 -0.35 4.94 8.60
CA VAL A 214 0.62 4.10 7.86
C VAL A 214 2.05 4.59 8.08
N ARG A 215 2.23 5.85 8.55
CA ARG A 215 3.55 6.41 8.80
C ARG A 215 4.18 5.65 9.96
N ILE A 216 5.36 5.12 9.67
CA ILE A 216 6.15 4.41 10.64
C ILE A 216 7.10 5.43 11.27
N THR A 217 6.81 5.81 12.50
CA THR A 217 7.70 6.63 13.33
C THR A 217 8.44 5.76 14.33
N LEU A 218 9.54 6.27 14.88
CA LEU A 218 10.39 5.56 15.83
C LEU A 218 9.62 5.14 17.10
N ASP A 219 8.67 5.96 17.54
CA ASP A 219 7.79 5.69 18.69
C ASP A 219 6.77 4.59 18.38
N THR A 220 6.10 4.68 17.23
CA THR A 220 5.15 3.65 16.79
C THR A 220 5.83 2.31 16.47
N TRP A 221 7.12 2.31 16.15
CA TRP A 221 7.87 1.10 15.87
C TRP A 221 8.04 0.22 17.10
N LEU A 222 8.23 0.81 18.28
CA LEU A 222 8.45 0.05 19.51
C LEU A 222 7.18 -0.58 20.08
N SER A 223 6.06 0.10 19.89
CA SER A 223 4.79 -0.24 20.49
C SER A 223 4.12 -1.37 19.70
N THR A 224 4.31 -2.62 20.14
CA THR A 224 3.59 -3.77 19.57
C THR A 224 2.07 -3.55 19.57
N THR A 225 1.57 -2.81 20.56
CA THR A 225 0.16 -2.38 20.64
C THR A 225 -0.24 -1.49 19.49
N ASP A 226 0.58 -0.50 19.11
CA ASP A 226 0.30 0.37 17.97
C ASP A 226 0.43 -0.37 16.65
N GLN A 227 1.41 -1.27 16.54
CA GLN A 227 1.56 -2.15 15.37
C GLN A 227 0.31 -3.01 15.15
N LEU A 228 -0.19 -3.67 16.19
CA LEU A 228 -1.42 -4.47 16.14
C LEU A 228 -2.63 -3.61 15.84
N PHE A 229 -2.73 -2.43 16.47
CA PHE A 229 -3.81 -1.48 16.23
C PHE A 229 -3.87 -1.08 14.75
N GLN A 230 -2.74 -0.79 14.10
CA GLN A 230 -2.71 -0.47 12.67
C GLN A 230 -3.21 -1.62 11.79
N VAL A 231 -2.78 -2.86 12.07
CA VAL A 231 -3.25 -4.02 11.30
C VAL A 231 -4.76 -4.22 11.47
N ILE A 232 -5.26 -4.12 12.70
CA ILE A 232 -6.71 -4.22 13.00
C ILE A 232 -7.47 -3.07 12.33
N TYR A 233 -6.91 -1.86 12.34
CA TYR A 233 -7.48 -0.68 11.72
C TYR A 233 -7.74 -0.89 10.22
N PHE A 234 -6.72 -1.31 9.48
CA PHE A 234 -6.87 -1.59 8.04
C PHE A 234 -7.77 -2.79 7.77
N LEU A 235 -7.70 -3.83 8.59
CA LEU A 235 -8.57 -4.99 8.44
C LEU A 235 -10.05 -4.61 8.61
N LEU A 236 -10.36 -3.79 9.61
CA LEU A 236 -11.72 -3.29 9.86
C LEU A 236 -12.17 -2.39 8.70
N GLY A 237 -11.29 -1.50 8.21
CA GLY A 237 -11.56 -0.67 7.04
C GLY A 237 -11.86 -1.48 5.77
N VAL A 238 -11.03 -2.47 5.46
CA VAL A 238 -11.24 -3.43 4.34
C VAL A 238 -12.59 -4.13 4.49
N THR A 239 -12.90 -4.60 5.70
CA THR A 239 -14.15 -5.30 6.00
C THR A 239 -15.37 -4.40 5.77
N ILE A 240 -15.34 -3.16 6.28
CA ILE A 240 -16.42 -2.19 6.09
C ILE A 240 -16.62 -1.89 4.60
N PHE A 241 -15.56 -1.52 3.87
CA PHE A 241 -15.68 -1.18 2.45
C PHE A 241 -16.08 -2.38 1.59
N TYR A 242 -15.68 -3.59 1.97
CA TYR A 242 -16.17 -4.82 1.33
C TYR A 242 -17.68 -4.98 1.51
N PHE A 243 -18.20 -4.91 2.74
CA PHE A 243 -19.64 -5.04 2.99
C PHE A 243 -20.46 -3.92 2.34
N LEU A 244 -19.96 -2.68 2.37
CA LEU A 244 -20.56 -1.57 1.64
C LEU A 244 -20.58 -1.85 0.14
N SER A 245 -19.45 -2.29 -0.43
CA SER A 245 -19.38 -2.67 -1.85
C SER A 245 -20.41 -3.73 -2.20
N VAL A 246 -20.51 -4.81 -1.41
CA VAL A 246 -21.53 -5.86 -1.60
C VAL A 246 -22.95 -5.28 -1.55
N ARG A 247 -23.24 -4.42 -0.58
CA ARG A 247 -24.56 -3.80 -0.42
C ARG A 247 -24.91 -2.94 -1.64
N PHE A 248 -24.06 -1.99 -2.01
CA PHE A 248 -24.33 -1.09 -3.14
C PHE A 248 -24.32 -1.81 -4.49
N TYR A 249 -23.46 -2.82 -4.67
CA TYR A 249 -23.37 -3.57 -5.92
C TYR A 249 -24.65 -4.38 -6.21
N LYS A 250 -25.34 -4.88 -5.19
CA LYS A 250 -26.63 -5.58 -5.35
C LYS A 250 -27.69 -4.68 -5.99
N TYR A 251 -27.74 -3.41 -5.58
CA TYR A 251 -28.69 -2.42 -6.08
C TYR A 251 -28.23 -1.73 -7.37
N LYS A 252 -27.03 -2.04 -7.88
CA LYS A 252 -26.52 -1.46 -9.11
C LYS A 252 -27.28 -2.03 -10.32
N GLU A 253 -27.89 -1.13 -11.08
CA GLU A 253 -28.46 -1.42 -12.39
C GLU A 253 -27.34 -1.39 -13.45
N PHE A 254 -27.28 -2.42 -14.29
CA PHE A 254 -26.27 -2.57 -15.35
C PHE A 254 -26.76 -2.08 -16.72
N TYR A 255 -27.95 -1.47 -16.78
CA TYR A 255 -28.54 -1.00 -18.03
C TYR A 255 -28.06 0.42 -18.34
N HIS A 256 -27.14 0.53 -19.29
CA HIS A 256 -26.89 1.71 -20.11
C HIS A 256 -26.59 1.27 -21.53
#